data_AF-X6PD83-F1
#
_entry.id   AF-X6PD83-F1
#
_cell.length_a   1.000
_cell.length_b   1.000
_cell.length_c   1.000
_cell.angle_alpha   90.00
_cell.angle_beta   90.00
_cell.angle_gamma   90.00
#
_symmetry.space_group_name_H-M   'P 1'
#
loop_
_entity.id
_entity.type
_entity.pdbx_description
1 polymer ?
#
loop_
_entity_poly.entity_id
_entity_poly.type
_entity_poly.pdbx_seq_one_letter_code
_entity_poly.pdbx_strand_id
1 'polypeptide(L)'
;MEPTFICSIFPSFFFFFLNDYKILKKEIYVFAIKTLKIMNVTNSLRRGYQVYKEVCASCHSLQYVCYRHLVGYVLTEKEAKRDAAAALIEDGPDDQGELYLRPGTLMDVLPPPYKNDMVAKSANNGLKDFKLFCCNLIFSEI
;
A
#
# COMPACT_ATOMS: atom_id res chain seq x y z
N MET A 1 -2.42 44.04 20.02
CA MET A 1 -1.83 42.90 20.75
C MET A 1 -2.84 41.76 20.68
N GLU A 2 -3.09 41.22 19.48
CA GLU A 2 -2.43 40.05 18.87
C GLU A 2 -2.75 38.72 19.61
N PRO A 3 -3.69 37.92 19.08
CA PRO A 3 -3.94 36.55 19.53
C PRO A 3 -3.12 35.58 18.68
N THR A 4 -1.81 35.48 18.92
CA THR A 4 -0.87 34.67 18.12
C THR A 4 -0.22 33.50 18.88
N PHE A 5 -0.73 33.09 20.05
CA PHE A 5 0.03 32.19 20.93
C PHE A 5 -0.55 30.80 21.26
N ILE A 6 -1.61 30.32 20.59
CA ILE A 6 -2.18 28.98 20.86
C ILE A 6 -2.29 28.10 19.58
N CYS A 7 -1.40 28.28 18.59
CA CYS A 7 -1.40 27.44 17.38
C CYS A 7 -0.10 26.66 17.12
N SER A 8 0.97 26.85 17.91
CA SER A 8 2.30 26.32 17.58
C SER A 8 2.78 25.11 18.39
N ILE A 9 1.99 24.60 19.35
CA ILE A 9 2.42 23.46 20.20
C ILE A 9 1.80 22.12 19.75
N PHE A 10 0.85 22.14 18.80
CA PHE A 10 0.15 20.93 18.35
C PHE A 10 0.66 20.18 17.10
N PRO A 11 1.78 20.52 16.39
CA PRO A 11 2.20 19.70 15.26
C PRO A 11 3.33 18.69 15.53
N SER A 12 3.97 18.68 16.70
CA SER A 12 5.16 17.81 16.91
C SER A 12 4.88 16.48 17.61
N PHE A 13 3.85 16.41 18.47
CA PHE A 13 3.57 15.18 19.23
C PHE A 13 2.66 14.20 18.48
N PHE A 14 1.83 14.69 17.54
CA PHE A 14 0.99 13.81 16.71
C PHE A 14 1.79 13.11 15.59
N PHE A 15 2.86 13.74 15.10
CA PHE A 15 3.71 13.13 14.06
C PHE A 15 4.65 12.05 14.61
N PHE A 16 5.01 12.12 15.90
CA PHE A 16 5.90 11.14 16.55
C PHE A 16 5.17 9.87 17.02
N PHE A 17 3.87 9.96 17.32
CA PHE A 17 3.08 8.82 17.84
C PHE A 17 2.64 7.81 16.76
N LEU A 18 2.82 8.14 15.48
CA LEU A 18 2.45 7.27 14.36
C LEU A 18 3.57 6.30 13.96
N ASN A 19 4.75 6.34 14.58
CA ASN A 19 5.87 5.51 14.12
C ASN A 19 5.78 4.04 14.56
N ASP A 20 5.18 3.73 15.71
CA ASP A 20 5.33 2.39 16.32
C ASP A 20 4.11 1.46 16.30
N TYR A 21 2.95 1.87 15.78
CA TYR A 21 1.78 0.99 15.74
C TYR A 21 1.46 0.48 14.33
N LYS A 22 2.01 -0.70 13.98
CA LYS A 22 1.66 -1.45 12.75
C LYS A 22 0.14 -1.65 12.58
N ILE A 23 -0.57 -1.86 13.69
CA ILE A 23 -2.02 -2.10 13.73
C ILE A 23 -2.79 -0.83 13.37
N LEU A 24 -2.39 0.32 13.92
CA LEU A 24 -3.06 1.60 13.66
C LEU A 24 -2.92 2.02 12.19
N LYS A 25 -1.74 1.77 11.58
CA LYS A 25 -1.48 2.06 10.16
C LYS A 25 -2.47 1.31 9.25
N LYS A 26 -2.65 0.00 9.46
CA LYS A 26 -3.55 -0.83 8.63
C LYS A 26 -4.99 -0.31 8.67
N GLU A 27 -5.50 0.00 9.86
CA GLU A 27 -6.87 0.50 10.03
C GLU A 27 -7.06 1.90 9.44
N ILE A 28 -6.07 2.80 9.58
CA ILE A 28 -6.12 4.15 9.00
C ILE A 28 -6.18 4.10 7.46
N TYR A 29 -5.39 3.25 6.81
CA TYR A 29 -5.41 3.13 5.34
C TYR A 29 -6.73 2.55 4.81
N VAL A 30 -7.26 1.53 5.48
CA VAL A 30 -8.56 0.95 5.13
C VAL A 30 -9.69 1.96 5.38
N PHE A 31 -9.60 2.73 6.46
CA PHE A 31 -10.53 3.81 6.78
C PHE A 31 -10.48 4.93 5.72
N ALA A 32 -9.29 5.35 5.28
CA ALA A 32 -9.12 6.34 4.22
C ALA A 32 -9.75 5.88 2.91
N ILE A 33 -9.52 4.63 2.48
CA ILE A 33 -10.17 4.07 1.28
C ILE A 33 -11.71 4.09 1.43
N LYS A 34 -12.21 3.79 2.63
CA LYS A 34 -13.64 3.76 2.93
C LYS A 34 -14.28 5.15 2.90
N THR A 35 -13.62 6.18 3.43
CA THR A 35 -14.11 7.57 3.40
C THR A 35 -14.06 8.16 2.00
N LEU A 36 -13.07 7.80 1.18
CA LEU A 36 -12.94 8.30 -0.20
C LEU A 36 -14.06 7.84 -1.13
N LYS A 37 -14.66 6.68 -0.86
CA LYS A 37 -15.89 6.24 -1.56
C LYS A 37 -17.08 7.16 -1.31
N ILE A 38 -17.17 7.74 -0.11
CA ILE A 38 -18.23 8.66 0.27
C ILE A 38 -18.09 9.98 -0.51
N MET A 39 -16.87 10.37 -0.86
CA MET A 39 -16.57 11.58 -1.65
C MET A 39 -16.59 11.36 -3.18
N ASN A 40 -16.99 10.17 -3.65
CA ASN A 40 -17.10 9.82 -5.08
C ASN A 40 -15.84 10.05 -5.94
N VAL A 41 -14.65 9.94 -5.34
CA VAL A 41 -13.34 10.16 -6.00
C VAL A 41 -12.79 8.88 -6.67
N THR A 42 -13.68 7.96 -7.05
CA THR A 42 -13.35 6.60 -7.55
C THR A 42 -12.47 6.62 -8.80
N ASN A 43 -12.67 7.61 -9.68
CA ASN A 43 -11.89 7.77 -10.91
C ASN A 43 -10.42 8.17 -10.64
N SER A 44 -10.17 9.03 -9.65
CA SER A 44 -8.79 9.42 -9.31
C SER A 44 -8.03 8.24 -8.72
N LEU A 45 -8.68 7.48 -7.83
CA LEU A 45 -8.10 6.28 -7.24
C LEU A 45 -7.75 5.21 -8.27
N ARG A 46 -8.59 5.02 -9.28
CA ARG A 46 -8.33 4.06 -10.36
C ARG A 46 -7.10 4.44 -11.19
N ARG A 47 -6.91 5.72 -11.49
CA ARG A 47 -5.69 6.22 -12.14
C ARG A 47 -4.48 6.11 -11.23
N GLY A 48 -4.60 6.49 -9.96
CA GLY A 48 -3.52 6.38 -8.98
C GLY A 48 -3.02 4.94 -8.83
N TYR A 49 -3.93 3.96 -8.82
CA TYR A 49 -3.55 2.54 -8.81
C TYR A 49 -2.81 2.10 -10.08
N GLN A 50 -3.21 2.63 -11.26
CA GLN A 50 -2.50 2.35 -12.50
C GLN A 50 -1.07 2.90 -12.48
N VAL A 51 -0.89 4.15 -12.03
CA VAL A 51 0.45 4.75 -11.84
C VAL A 51 1.28 3.93 -10.85
N TYR A 52 0.66 3.46 -9.77
CA TYR A 52 1.35 2.57 -8.83
C TYR A 52 1.85 1.30 -9.53
N LYS A 53 1.00 0.62 -10.30
CA LYS A 53 1.34 -0.63 -10.98
C LYS A 53 2.43 -0.46 -12.04
N GLU A 54 2.43 0.66 -12.75
CA GLU A 54 3.35 0.92 -13.88
C GLU A 54 4.69 1.52 -13.45
N VAL A 55 4.70 2.40 -12.44
CA VAL A 55 5.89 3.18 -12.06
C VAL A 55 6.41 2.82 -10.68
N CYS A 56 5.51 2.74 -9.69
CA CYS A 56 5.94 2.69 -8.30
C CYS A 56 6.19 1.27 -7.78
N ALA A 57 5.47 0.27 -8.31
CA ALA A 57 5.51 -1.11 -7.84
C ALA A 57 6.88 -1.76 -8.00
N SER A 58 7.74 -1.22 -8.88
CA SER A 58 9.13 -1.68 -9.04
C SER A 58 10.04 -1.31 -7.88
N CYS A 59 9.68 -0.28 -7.09
CA CYS A 59 10.55 0.25 -6.02
C CYS A 59 9.86 0.34 -4.66
N HIS A 60 8.52 0.41 -4.63
CA HIS A 60 7.73 0.62 -3.42
C HIS A 60 6.73 -0.53 -3.18
N SER A 61 6.89 -1.23 -2.06
CA SER A 61 5.88 -2.22 -1.64
C SER A 61 4.67 -1.55 -0.99
N LEU A 62 3.53 -2.24 -1.07
CA LEU A 62 2.32 -1.91 -0.31
C LEU A 62 1.97 -3.07 0.62
N GLN A 63 2.78 -3.26 1.66
CA GLN A 63 2.72 -4.41 2.58
C GLN A 63 1.39 -4.56 3.34
N TYR A 64 0.56 -3.51 3.41
CA TYR A 64 -0.71 -3.51 4.14
C TYR A 64 -1.94 -3.54 3.25
N VAL A 65 -1.77 -3.51 1.93
CA VAL A 65 -2.86 -3.48 0.95
C VAL A 65 -2.96 -4.84 0.27
N CYS A 66 -4.11 -5.48 0.46
CA CYS A 66 -4.49 -6.71 -0.23
C CYS A 66 -5.39 -6.38 -1.42
N TYR A 67 -5.45 -7.26 -2.43
CA TYR A 67 -6.34 -7.07 -3.58
C TYR A 67 -7.81 -6.91 -3.19
N ARG A 68 -8.28 -7.58 -2.12
CA ARG A 68 -9.64 -7.40 -1.57
C ARG A 68 -9.96 -5.98 -1.13
N HIS A 69 -8.96 -5.18 -0.74
CA HIS A 69 -9.16 -3.80 -0.32
C HIS A 69 -9.43 -2.87 -1.51
N LEU A 70 -9.03 -3.27 -2.72
CA LEU A 70 -9.26 -2.53 -3.95
C LEU A 70 -10.66 -2.77 -4.54
N VAL A 71 -11.31 -3.88 -4.16
CA VAL A 71 -12.61 -4.30 -4.68
C VAL A 71 -13.71 -3.31 -4.26
N GLY A 72 -14.43 -2.77 -5.24
CA GLY A 72 -15.54 -1.84 -5.01
C GLY A 72 -15.11 -0.40 -4.68
N TYR A 73 -13.81 -0.12 -4.78
CA TYR A 73 -13.20 1.22 -4.64
C TYR A 73 -12.45 1.62 -5.90
N VAL A 74 -11.50 0.78 -6.32
CA VAL A 74 -10.58 1.00 -7.45
C VAL A 74 -10.90 0.05 -8.60
N LEU A 75 -11.10 -1.22 -8.27
CA LEU A 75 -11.32 -2.32 -9.20
C LEU A 75 -12.66 -3.00 -8.92
N THR A 76 -13.25 -3.58 -9.95
CA THR A 76 -14.33 -4.56 -9.78
C THR A 76 -13.76 -5.88 -9.26
N GLU A 77 -14.60 -6.74 -8.68
CA GLU A 77 -14.14 -8.05 -8.18
C GLU A 77 -13.49 -8.90 -9.29
N LYS A 78 -14.06 -8.87 -10.51
CA LYS A 78 -13.52 -9.60 -11.66
C LYS A 78 -12.15 -9.08 -12.09
N GLU A 79 -11.96 -7.76 -12.08
CA GLU A 79 -10.68 -7.14 -12.41
C GLU A 79 -9.64 -7.41 -11.33
N ALA A 80 -10.01 -7.29 -10.06
CA ALA A 80 -9.10 -7.60 -8.95
C ALA A 80 -8.65 -9.06 -8.95
N LYS A 81 -9.55 -10.00 -9.28
CA LYS A 81 -9.19 -11.42 -9.45
C LYS A 81 -8.21 -11.63 -10.61
N ARG A 82 -8.42 -10.94 -11.73
CA ARG A 82 -7.50 -11.01 -12.88
C ARG A 82 -6.12 -10.46 -12.53
N ASP A 83 -6.08 -9.33 -11.83
CA ASP A 83 -4.84 -8.69 -11.41
C ASP A 83 -4.10 -9.50 -10.33
N ALA A 84 -4.83 -10.12 -9.40
CA ALA A 84 -4.24 -11.03 -8.42
C ALA A 84 -3.66 -12.29 -9.08
N ALA A 85 -4.41 -12.89 -10.02
CA ALA A 85 -3.95 -14.09 -10.73
C ALA A 85 -2.74 -13.83 -11.64
N ALA A 86 -2.54 -12.58 -12.09
CA ALA A 86 -1.36 -12.18 -12.85
C ALA A 86 -0.08 -12.12 -12.00
N ALA A 87 -0.21 -11.98 -10.67
CA ALA A 87 0.93 -12.04 -9.76
C ALA A 87 1.24 -13.51 -9.41
N LEU A 88 2.52 -13.86 -9.48
CA LEU A 88 3.04 -15.13 -8.98
C LEU A 88 3.49 -14.93 -7.53
N ILE A 89 2.88 -15.69 -6.62
CA ILE A 89 3.17 -15.64 -5.19
C ILE A 89 3.87 -16.94 -4.80
N GLU A 90 5.02 -16.82 -4.13
CA GLU A 90 5.69 -17.94 -3.48
C GLU A 90 4.82 -18.39 -2.28
N ASP A 91 4.37 -19.64 -2.31
CA ASP A 91 3.63 -20.27 -1.20
C ASP A 91 4.43 -21.43 -0.60
N GLY A 92 3.92 -21.97 0.52
CA GLY A 92 4.62 -22.91 1.40
C GLY A 92 5.13 -24.20 0.73
N PRO A 93 5.90 -25.00 1.50
CA PRO A 93 6.48 -26.23 1.00
C PRO A 93 5.39 -27.20 0.54
N ASP A 94 5.57 -27.75 -0.66
CA ASP A 94 4.78 -28.87 -1.14
C ASP A 94 5.12 -30.17 -0.38
N ASP A 95 4.51 -31.28 -0.79
CA ASP A 95 4.74 -32.60 -0.16
C ASP A 95 6.21 -33.06 -0.24
N GLN A 96 7.03 -32.39 -1.07
CA GLN A 96 8.46 -32.63 -1.25
C GLN A 96 9.33 -31.63 -0.47
N GLY A 97 8.74 -30.62 0.17
CA GLY A 97 9.44 -29.60 0.93
C GLY A 97 9.89 -28.39 0.09
N GLU A 98 9.51 -28.30 -1.18
CA GLU A 98 9.90 -27.22 -2.08
C GLU A 98 8.85 -26.10 -2.13
N LEU A 99 9.30 -24.85 -2.17
CA LEU A 99 8.41 -23.69 -2.34
C LEU A 99 7.91 -23.66 -3.78
N TYR A 100 6.61 -23.54 -3.97
CA TYR A 100 6.01 -23.44 -5.31
C TYR A 100 5.41 -22.06 -5.55
N LEU A 101 5.29 -21.72 -6.84
CA LEU A 101 4.64 -20.48 -7.28
C LEU A 101 3.17 -20.77 -7.59
N ARG A 102 2.27 -20.01 -6.98
CA ARG A 102 0.83 -20.06 -7.28
C ARG A 102 0.33 -18.72 -7.82
N PRO A 103 -0.76 -18.73 -8.61
CA PRO A 103 -1.46 -17.51 -8.93
C PRO A 103 -1.99 -16.86 -7.63
N GLY A 104 -1.88 -15.53 -7.56
CA GLY A 104 -2.39 -14.75 -6.45
C GLY A 104 -3.91 -14.81 -6.33
N THR A 105 -4.38 -14.68 -5.10
CA THR A 105 -5.79 -14.64 -4.70
C THR A 105 -6.13 -13.25 -4.15
N LEU A 106 -7.41 -12.96 -3.95
CA LEU A 106 -7.84 -11.68 -3.39
C LEU A 106 -7.32 -11.39 -1.97
N MET A 107 -6.99 -12.44 -1.22
CA MET A 107 -6.49 -12.31 0.15
C MET A 107 -5.01 -11.96 0.21
N ASP A 108 -4.29 -12.18 -0.89
CA ASP A 108 -2.86 -11.89 -0.94
C ASP A 108 -2.59 -10.38 -0.93
N VAL A 109 -1.47 -10.04 -0.32
CA VAL A 109 -0.89 -8.69 -0.35
C VAL A 109 -0.31 -8.45 -1.74
N LEU A 110 -0.29 -7.19 -2.17
CA LEU A 110 0.41 -6.81 -3.41
C LEU A 110 1.87 -7.29 -3.35
N PRO A 111 2.39 -7.93 -4.41
CA PRO A 111 3.72 -8.53 -4.40
C PRO A 111 4.78 -7.43 -4.18
N PRO A 112 5.68 -7.59 -3.21
CA PRO A 112 6.74 -6.63 -2.97
C PRO A 112 7.82 -6.73 -4.07
N PRO A 113 8.45 -5.60 -4.47
CA PRO A 113 9.53 -5.62 -5.48
C PRO A 113 10.80 -6.31 -5.01
N TYR A 114 11.03 -6.34 -3.69
CA TYR A 114 12.24 -6.87 -3.09
C TYR A 114 11.91 -7.91 -2.02
N LYS A 115 12.69 -9.00 -1.97
CA LYS A 115 12.55 -10.05 -0.94
C LYS A 115 12.91 -9.54 0.46
N ASN A 116 13.90 -8.65 0.57
CA ASN A 116 14.35 -8.09 1.84
C ASN A 116 14.88 -6.66 1.69
N ASP A 117 15.03 -5.97 2.83
CA ASP A 117 15.50 -4.58 2.86
C ASP A 117 16.97 -4.45 2.39
N MET A 118 17.78 -5.50 2.49
CA MET A 118 19.19 -5.48 2.03
C MET A 118 19.29 -5.43 0.51
N VAL A 119 18.48 -6.23 -0.19
CA VAL A 119 18.37 -6.21 -1.65
C VAL A 119 17.82 -4.87 -2.11
N ALA A 120 16.81 -4.33 -1.43
CA ALA A 120 16.28 -3.00 -1.73
C ALA A 120 17.37 -1.92 -1.62
N LYS A 121 18.20 -1.96 -0.56
CA LYS A 121 19.33 -1.03 -0.40
C LYS A 121 20.37 -1.18 -1.49
N SER A 122 20.70 -2.40 -1.89
CA SER A 122 21.66 -2.65 -2.97
C SER A 122 21.16 -2.10 -4.31
N ALA A 123 19.86 -2.21 -4.58
CA ALA A 123 19.25 -1.72 -5.82
C ALA A 123 19.06 -0.19 -5.84
N ASN A 124 18.90 0.44 -4.67
CA ASN A 124 18.52 1.86 -4.56
C ASN A 124 19.58 2.72 -3.85
N ASN A 125 20.87 2.50 -4.11
CA ASN A 125 21.96 3.32 -3.57
C ASN A 125 21.93 3.49 -2.03
N GLY A 126 21.61 2.41 -1.31
CA GLY A 126 21.53 2.38 0.15
C GLY A 126 20.17 2.74 0.74
N LEU A 127 19.17 3.07 -0.08
CA LEU A 127 17.81 3.36 0.37
C LEU A 127 16.96 2.09 0.52
N LYS A 128 16.20 2.01 1.61
CA LYS A 128 15.24 0.92 1.83
C LYS A 128 13.94 1.17 1.06
N ASP A 129 13.18 0.10 0.89
CA ASP A 129 11.81 0.19 0.39
C ASP A 129 10.90 0.99 1.34
N PHE A 130 10.21 1.98 0.78
CA PHE A 130 9.19 2.76 1.46
C PHE A 130 7.82 2.09 1.36
N LYS A 131 7.58 1.16 2.29
CA LYS A 131 6.43 0.24 2.34
C LYS A 131 5.01 0.87 2.38
N LEU A 132 4.91 2.20 2.43
CA LEU A 132 3.67 2.98 2.60
C LEU A 132 3.61 4.26 1.76
N PHE A 133 4.71 4.68 1.13
CA PHE A 133 4.78 6.01 0.52
C PHE A 133 3.78 6.18 -0.62
N CYS A 134 3.56 5.12 -1.41
CA CYS A 134 2.70 5.18 -2.58
C CYS A 134 1.20 5.13 -2.29
N CYS A 135 0.77 4.75 -1.08
CA CYS A 135 -0.64 4.93 -0.74
C CYS A 135 -0.98 6.42 -0.76
N ASN A 136 -0.11 7.30 -0.26
CA ASN A 136 -0.36 8.73 -0.31
C ASN A 136 -0.39 9.26 -1.75
N LEU A 137 0.37 8.67 -2.68
CA LEU A 137 0.33 9.04 -4.12
C LEU A 137 -0.96 8.59 -4.82
N ILE A 138 -1.54 7.44 -4.43
CA ILE A 138 -2.89 7.05 -4.88
C ILE A 138 -3.94 8.07 -4.39
N PHE A 139 -3.65 8.79 -3.32
CA PHE A 139 -4.54 9.78 -2.68
C PHE A 139 -4.16 11.25 -2.88
N SER A 140 -3.05 11.58 -3.57
CA SER A 140 -2.50 12.95 -3.61
C SER A 140 -3.02 13.82 -4.76
N GLU A 141 -4.03 13.37 -5.49
CA GLU A 141 -4.77 14.21 -6.45
C GLU A 141 -6.22 14.40 -5.97
N ILE A 142 -6.34 14.89 -4.74
CA ILE A 142 -7.54 15.50 -4.16
C ILE A 142 -7.13 16.84 -3.57
#